data_AF-A0A4U1JJU5-F1
#
_entry.id   AF-A0A4U1JJU5-F1
#
_cell.length_a   1.000
_cell.length_b   1.000
_cell.length_c   1.000
_cell.angle_alpha   90.00
_cell.angle_beta   90.00
_cell.angle_gamma   90.00
#
_symmetry.space_group_name_H-M   'P 1'
#
loop_
_entity.id
_entity.type
_entity.pdbx_description
1 polymer ?
#
loop_
_entity_poly.entity_id
_entity_poly.type
_entity_poly.pdbx_seq_one_letter_code
_entity_poly.pdbx_strand_id
1 'polypeptide(L)'
;MNCPKCKAVMEIVVFEDVEVDRCTGCKGLWFDSRENERLKSMRGSEIIDSGDPKTGRKNNTIPYVRCPRDGNPLVRMVDPAQTHLWYETCSTCGGAYFDAGEFRDYKNLTVLDFIKDLFAKPRA
;
A
#
# COMPACT_ATOMS: atom_id res chain seq x y z
N MET A 1 -0.17 -14.98 -6.09
CA MET A 1 0.64 -14.74 -4.87
C MET A 1 -0.26 -14.64 -3.64
N ASN A 2 0.28 -14.76 -2.43
CA ASN A 2 -0.49 -14.66 -1.16
C ASN A 2 -0.20 -13.34 -0.45
N CYS A 3 -1.23 -12.71 0.10
CA CYS A 3 -1.14 -11.42 0.77
C CYS A 3 -0.17 -11.47 1.98
N PRO A 4 0.74 -10.51 2.11
CA PRO A 4 1.70 -10.48 3.22
C PRO A 4 1.03 -10.36 4.60
N LYS A 5 -0.12 -9.67 4.70
CA LYS A 5 -0.84 -9.39 5.95
C LYS A 5 -1.81 -10.51 6.37
N CYS A 6 -2.74 -10.91 5.49
CA CYS A 6 -3.80 -11.87 5.84
C CYS A 6 -3.69 -13.23 5.15
N LYS A 7 -2.66 -13.45 4.33
CA LYS A 7 -2.38 -14.71 3.61
C LYS A 7 -3.42 -15.15 2.57
N ALA A 8 -4.50 -14.38 2.37
CA ALA A 8 -5.45 -14.62 1.29
C ALA A 8 -4.80 -14.47 -0.09
N VAL A 9 -5.40 -15.10 -1.10
CA VAL A 9 -4.97 -15.01 -2.50
C VAL A 9 -5.13 -13.58 -3.01
N MET A 10 -4.19 -13.13 -3.84
CA MET A 10 -4.26 -11.85 -4.53
C MET A 10 -4.74 -12.03 -5.97
N GLU A 11 -5.63 -11.13 -6.41
CA GLU A 11 -6.17 -11.04 -7.77
C GLU A 11 -5.45 -9.91 -8.53
N ILE A 12 -5.21 -10.09 -9.82
CA ILE A 12 -4.66 -9.02 -10.66
C ILE A 12 -5.78 -8.02 -10.98
N VAL A 13 -5.49 -6.74 -10.78
CA VAL A 13 -6.30 -5.63 -11.24
C VAL A 13 -5.47 -4.77 -12.17
N VAL A 14 -6.08 -4.32 -13.26
CA VAL A 14 -5.40 -3.55 -14.29
C VAL A 14 -5.97 -2.15 -14.33
N PHE A 15 -5.10 -1.15 -14.32
CA PHE A 15 -5.45 0.23 -14.62
C PHE A 15 -4.60 0.70 -15.81
N GLU A 16 -5.27 0.96 -16.93
CA GLU A 16 -4.63 1.16 -18.24
C GLU A 16 -3.69 0.00 -18.59
N ASP A 17 -2.38 0.21 -18.52
CA ASP A 17 -1.36 -0.79 -18.85
C ASP A 17 -0.51 -1.23 -17.63
N VAL A 18 -0.95 -0.88 -16.42
CA VAL A 18 -0.28 -1.28 -15.18
C VAL A 18 -1.11 -2.35 -14.47
N GLU A 19 -0.47 -3.48 -14.19
CA GLU A 19 -1.04 -4.58 -13.42
C GLU A 19 -0.66 -4.41 -11.94
N VAL A 20 -1.61 -4.63 -11.03
CA VAL A 20 -1.38 -4.55 -9.58
C VAL A 20 -2.06 -5.76 -8.94
N ASP A 21 -1.45 -6.35 -7.94
CA ASP A 21 -2.05 -7.46 -7.21
C ASP A 21 -2.87 -6.91 -6.03
N ARG A 22 -4.18 -7.17 -6.01
CA ARG A 22 -5.07 -6.81 -4.91
C ARG A 22 -5.45 -8.03 -4.08
N CYS A 23 -5.31 -7.93 -2.77
CA CYS A 23 -5.73 -9.00 -1.87
C CYS A 23 -7.24 -9.20 -1.90
N THR A 24 -7.72 -10.43 -2.10
CA THR A 24 -9.17 -10.74 -2.11
C THR A 24 -9.80 -10.62 -0.72
N GLY A 25 -9.02 -10.81 0.35
CA GLY A 25 -9.46 -10.74 1.76
C GLY A 25 -9.44 -9.33 2.35
N CYS A 26 -8.24 -8.77 2.59
CA CYS A 26 -8.10 -7.46 3.25
C CYS A 26 -8.13 -6.25 2.30
N LYS A 27 -8.13 -6.48 0.98
CA LYS A 27 -8.07 -5.44 -0.06
C LYS A 27 -6.81 -4.57 -0.09
N GLY A 28 -5.73 -4.98 0.59
CA GLY A 28 -4.40 -4.38 0.40
C GLY A 28 -3.84 -4.64 -1.00
N LEU A 29 -2.95 -3.78 -1.45
CA LEU A 29 -2.37 -3.76 -2.79
C LEU A 29 -0.89 -4.10 -2.74
N TRP A 30 -0.43 -4.90 -3.69
CA TRP A 30 0.97 -5.12 -3.98
C TRP A 30 1.29 -4.58 -5.36
N PHE A 31 2.29 -3.71 -5.40
CA PHE A 31 2.84 -3.10 -6.59
C PHE A 31 4.21 -3.69 -6.83
N ASP A 32 4.53 -3.99 -8.08
CA ASP A 32 5.89 -4.28 -8.49
C ASP A 32 6.73 -3.01 -8.54
N SER A 33 8.01 -3.19 -8.84
CA SER A 33 8.99 -2.12 -8.79
C SER A 33 8.51 -0.90 -9.58
N ARG A 34 8.34 0.22 -8.88
CA ARG A 34 7.95 1.54 -9.41
C ARG A 34 6.51 1.66 -9.95
N GLU A 35 5.68 0.64 -9.86
CA GLU A 35 4.29 0.72 -10.34
C GLU A 35 3.44 1.66 -9.49
N ASN A 36 3.66 1.70 -8.18
CA ASN A 36 2.99 2.64 -7.27
C ASN A 36 3.27 4.11 -7.64
N GLU A 37 4.52 4.44 -7.98
CA GLU A 37 4.93 5.78 -8.43
C GLU A 37 4.28 6.13 -9.78
N ARG A 38 4.31 5.17 -10.73
CA ARG A 38 3.67 5.32 -12.04
C ARG A 38 2.17 5.61 -11.88
N LEU A 39 1.45 4.79 -11.13
CA LEU A 39 0.03 4.96 -10.89
C LEU A 39 -0.27 6.23 -10.09
N LYS A 40 0.60 6.68 -9.17
CA LYS A 40 0.42 7.97 -8.48
C LYS A 40 0.29 9.14 -9.47
N SER A 41 0.99 9.09 -10.60
CA SER A 41 0.95 10.13 -11.63
C SER A 41 -0.27 10.06 -12.56
N MET A 42 -0.96 8.92 -12.60
CA MET A 42 -2.06 8.67 -13.54
C MET A 42 -3.40 9.08 -12.94
N ARG A 43 -4.14 10.00 -13.55
CA ARG A 43 -5.43 10.48 -13.02
C ARG A 43 -6.46 9.34 -12.93
N GLY A 44 -7.13 9.19 -11.79
CA GLY A 44 -8.19 8.19 -11.61
C GLY A 44 -7.71 6.80 -11.16
N SER A 45 -6.41 6.54 -11.16
CA SER A 45 -5.84 5.24 -10.76
C SER A 45 -6.16 4.83 -9.32
N GLU A 46 -6.54 5.77 -8.46
CA GLU A 46 -6.98 5.50 -7.09
C GLU A 46 -8.19 4.54 -7.00
N ILE A 47 -8.92 4.34 -8.10
CA ILE A 47 -10.05 3.40 -8.18
C ILE A 47 -9.66 1.94 -7.93
N ILE A 48 -8.39 1.56 -8.13
CA ILE A 48 -7.93 0.19 -7.88
C ILE A 48 -7.92 -0.17 -6.39
N ASP A 49 -7.78 0.84 -5.53
CA ASP A 49 -7.82 0.72 -4.08
C ASP A 49 -9.27 0.81 -3.59
N SER A 50 -10.00 -0.30 -3.75
CA SER A 50 -11.40 -0.41 -3.35
C SER A 50 -11.60 -0.80 -1.88
N GLY A 51 -10.53 -0.83 -1.07
CA GLY A 51 -10.57 -1.35 0.30
C GLY A 51 -11.25 -0.42 1.31
N ASP A 52 -11.50 -0.88 2.53
CA ASP A 52 -11.93 0.00 3.64
C ASP A 52 -10.69 0.49 4.41
N PRO A 53 -10.43 1.82 4.51
CA PRO A 53 -9.33 2.36 5.31
C PRO A 53 -9.35 1.91 6.78
N LYS A 54 -10.51 1.57 7.35
CA LYS A 54 -10.57 1.01 8.71
C LYS A 54 -9.93 -0.37 8.79
N THR A 55 -10.08 -1.19 7.75
CA THR A 55 -9.39 -2.48 7.64
C THR A 55 -7.89 -2.27 7.50
N GLY A 56 -7.47 -1.32 6.65
CA GLY A 56 -6.05 -0.98 6.50
C GLY A 56 -5.41 -0.51 7.82
N ARG A 57 -6.07 0.41 8.54
CA ARG A 57 -5.62 0.87 9.86
C ARG A 57 -5.50 -0.25 10.90
N LYS A 58 -6.35 -1.28 10.83
CA LYS A 58 -6.20 -2.46 11.70
C LYS A 58 -4.94 -3.26 11.33
N ASN A 59 -4.62 -3.38 10.05
CA ASN A 59 -3.42 -4.09 9.58
C ASN A 59 -2.10 -3.36 9.90
N ASN A 60 -2.16 -2.07 10.26
CA ASN A 60 -1.00 -1.34 10.77
C ASN A 60 -0.39 -1.97 12.02
N THR A 61 -1.13 -2.80 12.75
CA THR A 61 -0.61 -3.50 13.94
C THR A 61 0.00 -4.86 13.64
N ILE A 62 0.07 -5.28 12.37
CA ILE A 62 0.69 -6.54 11.95
C ILE A 62 2.15 -6.27 11.58
N PRO A 63 3.13 -6.65 12.43
CA PRO A 63 4.54 -6.41 12.19
C PRO A 63 5.17 -7.54 11.36
N TYR A 64 6.40 -7.29 10.89
CA TYR A 64 7.30 -8.30 10.32
C TYR A 64 6.68 -9.17 9.20
N VAL A 65 6.15 -8.52 8.18
CA VAL A 65 5.66 -9.22 6.99
C VAL A 65 6.79 -9.56 6.01
N ARG A 66 6.59 -10.63 5.24
CA ARG A 66 7.53 -11.09 4.21
C ARG A 66 7.01 -10.74 2.82
N CYS A 67 7.95 -10.45 1.93
CA CYS A 67 7.71 -10.20 0.52
C CYS A 67 6.99 -11.40 -0.11
N PRO A 68 5.83 -11.18 -0.74
CA PRO A 68 5.07 -12.25 -1.38
C PRO A 68 5.69 -12.75 -2.70
N ARG A 69 6.70 -12.06 -3.26
CA ARG A 69 7.46 -12.52 -4.45
C ARG A 69 8.69 -13.36 -4.11
N ASP A 70 9.51 -12.91 -3.16
CA ASP A 70 10.83 -13.50 -2.90
C ASP A 70 11.06 -13.94 -1.45
N GLY A 71 10.10 -13.67 -0.53
CA GLY A 71 10.16 -14.09 0.86
C GLY A 71 11.06 -13.25 1.78
N ASN A 72 11.76 -12.24 1.27
CA ASN A 72 12.59 -11.34 2.08
C ASN A 72 11.74 -10.50 3.04
N PRO A 73 12.23 -10.14 4.23
CA PRO A 73 11.53 -9.22 5.12
C PRO A 73 11.22 -7.90 4.41
N LEU A 74 10.00 -7.39 4.54
CA LEU A 74 9.68 -6.06 4.05
C LEU A 74 10.13 -5.00 5.06
N VAL A 75 10.58 -3.87 4.54
CA VAL A 75 10.99 -2.69 5.30
C VAL A 75 9.83 -1.70 5.31
N ARG A 76 9.60 -1.04 6.44
CA ARG A 76 8.61 0.04 6.52
C ARG A 76 9.20 1.33 5.97
N MET A 77 8.46 1.95 5.07
CA MET A 77 8.75 3.25 4.50
C MET A 77 7.67 4.24 4.94
N VAL A 78 8.05 5.51 4.97
CA VAL A 78 7.14 6.64 5.16
C VAL A 78 7.21 7.51 3.90
N ASP A 79 6.07 8.01 3.43
CA ASP A 79 6.08 8.99 2.34
C ASP A 79 6.59 10.34 2.89
N PRO A 80 7.68 10.91 2.36
CA PRO A 80 8.21 12.17 2.87
C PRO A 80 7.27 13.36 2.65
N ALA A 81 6.34 13.26 1.70
CA ALA A 81 5.31 14.28 1.46
C ALA A 81 4.07 14.10 2.34
N GLN A 82 3.88 12.92 2.96
CA GLN A 82 2.73 12.56 3.79
C GLN A 82 3.20 11.66 4.94
N THR A 83 3.71 12.26 6.02
CA THR A 83 4.39 11.51 7.09
C THR A 83 3.48 10.57 7.89
N HIS A 84 2.16 10.77 7.80
CA HIS A 84 1.15 9.85 8.31
C HIS A 84 1.00 8.56 7.49
N LEU A 85 1.52 8.52 6.27
CA LEU A 85 1.41 7.38 5.35
C LEU A 85 2.63 6.47 5.45
N TRP A 86 2.40 5.27 5.98
CA TRP A 86 3.39 4.22 6.09
C TRP A 86 3.01 3.06 5.17
N TYR A 87 3.99 2.49 4.48
CA TYR A 87 3.80 1.34 3.60
C TYR A 87 5.03 0.43 3.68
N GLU A 88 4.90 -0.81 3.20
CA GLU A 88 6.02 -1.76 3.23
C GLU A 88 6.69 -1.89 1.86
N THR A 89 8.01 -2.00 1.79
CA THR A 89 8.76 -2.23 0.54
C THR A 89 9.74 -3.38 0.66
N CYS A 90 10.00 -4.06 -0.44
CA CYS A 90 11.05 -5.07 -0.52
C CYS A 90 12.33 -4.44 -1.06
N SER A 91 13.42 -4.51 -0.31
CA SER A 91 14.73 -4.01 -0.74
C SER A 91 15.40 -4.85 -1.83
N THR A 92 14.87 -6.05 -2.12
CA THR A 92 15.43 -6.97 -3.12
C THR A 92 14.71 -6.85 -4.46
N CYS A 93 13.40 -7.11 -4.52
CA CYS A 93 12.64 -7.00 -5.77
C CYS A 93 12.10 -5.59 -6.05
N GLY A 94 12.15 -4.68 -5.08
CA GLY A 94 11.66 -3.31 -5.21
C GLY A 94 10.13 -3.16 -5.15
N GLY A 95 9.38 -4.23 -4.90
CA GLY A 95 7.92 -4.16 -4.77
C GLY A 95 7.46 -3.46 -3.49
N ALA A 96 6.24 -2.94 -3.52
CA ALA A 96 5.64 -2.17 -2.44
C ALA A 96 4.25 -2.71 -2.06
N TYR A 97 3.95 -2.76 -0.78
CA TYR A 97 2.65 -3.16 -0.24
C TYR A 97 1.99 -1.99 0.48
N PHE A 98 0.75 -1.70 0.09
CA PHE A 98 -0.11 -0.70 0.69
C PHE A 98 -1.30 -1.41 1.33
N ASP A 99 -1.61 -1.09 2.58
CA ASP A 99 -2.83 -1.58 3.21
C ASP A 99 -4.06 -0.90 2.57
N ALA A 100 -5.23 -1.50 2.76
CA ALA A 100 -6.48 -1.00 2.17
C ALA A 100 -6.70 0.49 2.47
N GLY A 101 -6.91 1.30 1.43
CA GLY A 101 -7.09 2.76 1.53
C GLY A 101 -5.83 3.61 1.49
N GLU A 102 -4.64 3.01 1.63
CA GLU A 102 -3.40 3.77 1.70
C GLU A 102 -2.94 4.29 0.34
N PHE A 103 -3.23 3.58 -0.76
CA PHE A 103 -2.87 4.07 -2.09
C PHE A 103 -3.76 5.26 -2.51
N ARG A 104 -5.04 5.24 -2.15
CA ARG A 104 -5.90 6.42 -2.27
C ARG A 104 -5.37 7.62 -1.50
N ASP A 105 -4.84 7.41 -0.30
CA ASP A 105 -4.23 8.47 0.51
C ASP A 105 -2.94 8.97 -0.15
N TYR A 106 -2.08 8.04 -0.58
CA TYR A 106 -0.83 8.32 -1.28
C TYR A 106 -0.97 9.24 -2.50
N LYS A 107 -2.09 9.14 -3.21
CA LYS A 107 -2.37 9.96 -4.41
C LYS A 107 -2.83 11.38 -4.12
N ASN A 108 -3.45 11.63 -2.98
CA ASN A 108 -4.05 12.91 -2.68
C ASN A 108 -3.13 13.73 -1.78
N LEU A 109 -2.66 14.88 -2.26
CA LEU A 109 -2.00 15.90 -1.42
C LEU A 109 -3.00 17.03 -1.19
N THR A 110 -3.50 17.15 0.02
CA THR A 110 -4.58 18.04 0.43
C THR A 110 -4.21 18.77 1.72
N VAL A 111 -4.92 19.87 2.01
CA VAL A 111 -4.75 20.61 3.27
C VAL A 111 -5.06 19.75 4.49
N LEU A 112 -5.91 18.72 4.36
CA LEU A 112 -6.22 17.78 5.44
C LEU A 112 -5.03 16.89 5.81
N ASP A 113 -4.05 16.73 4.93
CA ASP A 113 -2.88 15.87 5.20
C ASP A 113 -1.96 16.50 6.24
N PHE A 114 -1.91 17.84 6.33
CA PHE A 114 -1.24 18.53 7.44
C PHE A 114 -1.88 18.20 8.79
N ILE A 115 -3.21 18.05 8.85
CA ILE A 115 -3.91 17.65 10.08
C ILE A 115 -3.65 16.18 10.39
N LYS A 116 -3.68 15.30 9.39
CA LYS A 116 -3.38 13.88 9.58
C LYS A 116 -1.95 13.67 10.10
N ASP A 117 -0.98 14.40 9.56
CA ASP A 117 0.43 14.37 9.98
C ASP A 117 0.58 14.74 11.46
N LEU A 118 -0.12 15.78 11.93
CA LEU A 118 -0.05 16.22 13.33
C LEU A 118 -0.51 15.15 14.34
N PHE A 119 -1.45 14.29 13.94
CA PHE A 119 -2.04 13.24 14.78
C PHE A 119 -1.61 11.83 14.37
N ALA A 120 -0.63 11.71 13.48
CA ALA A 120 -0.14 10.44 12.98
C ALA A 120 0.41 9.59 14.13
N LYS A 121 -0.09 8.36 14.24
CA LYS A 121 0.53 7.34 15.09
C LYS A 121 1.43 6.49 14.22
N PRO A 122 2.70 6.26 14.63
CA PRO A 122 3.58 5.36 13.90
C PRO A 122 2.93 3.98 13.75
N ARG A 123 3.13 3.37 12.58
CA ARG A 123 2.78 1.97 12.36
C ARG A 123 3.56 1.09 13.34
N ALA A 124 2.84 0.33 14.18
CA ALA A 124 3.38 -0.48 15.28
C ALA A 124 4.17 -1.68 14.78
#